data_AF-A0A355EPY6-F1
#
_entry.id   AF-A0A355EPY6-F1
#
_cell.length_a   1.000
_cell.length_b   1.000
_cell.length_c   1.000
_cell.angle_alpha   90.00
_cell.angle_beta   90.00
_cell.angle_gamma   90.00
#
_symmetry.space_group_name_H-M   'P 1'
#
loop_
_entity.id
_entity.type
_entity.pdbx_description
1 polymer ?
#
loop_
_entity_poly.entity_id
_entity_poly.type
_entity_poly.pdbx_seq_one_letter_code
_entity_poly.pdbx_strand_id
1 'polypeptide(L)'
;MRGALCLISREKEVFMRSFWSIAVFVFFFAVSFVSVASADEAQSLFEKKCSACHGIDRPKSKAKTPAEWRSTVLRMKSNGAAINDDQVRIIVEYLAKNYPKK
;
A
#
# COMPACT_ATOMS: atom_id res chain seq x y z
N MET A 1 -36.90 -36.08 36.15
CA MET A 1 -36.61 -35.59 34.79
C MET A 1 -36.26 -34.09 34.81
N ARG A 2 -35.11 -33.68 35.38
CA ARG A 2 -34.69 -32.25 35.49
C ARG A 2 -33.20 -31.99 35.18
N GLY A 3 -32.47 -32.97 34.61
CA GLY A 3 -31.02 -32.85 34.38
C GLY A 3 -30.59 -32.49 32.95
N ALA A 4 -31.43 -32.75 31.94
CA ALA A 4 -31.00 -32.65 30.53
C ALA A 4 -31.03 -31.23 29.93
N LEU A 5 -31.82 -30.31 30.50
CA LEU A 5 -31.95 -28.95 29.95
C LEU A 5 -30.76 -28.02 30.26
N CYS A 6 -29.94 -28.32 31.27
CA CYS A 6 -28.84 -27.44 31.70
C CYS A 6 -27.55 -27.57 30.84
N LEU A 7 -27.37 -28.72 30.16
CA LEU A 7 -26.19 -28.95 29.31
C LEU A 7 -26.30 -28.22 27.96
N ILE A 8 -27.52 -28.05 27.42
CA ILE A 8 -27.77 -27.45 26.11
C ILE A 8 -27.55 -25.93 26.10
N SER A 9 -27.72 -25.22 27.22
CA SER A 9 -27.48 -23.77 27.28
C SER A 9 -26.00 -23.39 27.42
N ARG A 10 -25.14 -24.32 27.87
CA ARG A 10 -23.69 -24.08 28.02
C ARG A 10 -22.94 -24.23 26.68
N GLU A 11 -23.43 -25.06 25.77
CA GLU A 11 -22.80 -25.31 24.46
C GLU A 11 -22.99 -24.15 23.47
N LYS A 12 -24.14 -23.45 23.52
CA LYS A 12 -24.43 -22.31 22.63
C LYS A 12 -23.61 -21.05 22.96
N GLU A 13 -23.27 -20.86 24.22
CA GLU A 13 -22.41 -19.76 24.70
C GLU A 13 -20.93 -19.93 24.30
N VAL A 14 -20.43 -21.17 24.26
CA VAL A 14 -19.05 -21.48 23.86
C VAL A 14 -18.88 -21.37 22.34
N PHE A 15 -19.90 -21.77 21.57
CA PHE A 15 -19.94 -21.58 20.13
C PHE A 15 -19.94 -20.08 19.79
N MET A 16 -20.85 -19.28 20.35
CA MET A 16 -20.95 -17.85 20.03
C MET A 16 -19.69 -17.04 20.41
N ARG A 17 -19.00 -17.39 21.51
CA ARG A 17 -17.72 -16.77 21.92
C ARG A 17 -16.53 -17.25 21.11
N SER A 18 -16.53 -18.50 20.65
CA SER A 18 -15.49 -19.04 19.75
C SER A 18 -15.55 -18.40 18.36
N PHE A 19 -16.75 -18.20 17.80
CA PHE A 19 -16.91 -17.53 16.51
C PHE A 19 -16.56 -16.04 16.58
N TRP A 20 -16.84 -15.37 17.70
CA TRP A 20 -16.44 -13.97 17.90
C TRP A 20 -14.92 -13.83 18.05
N SER A 21 -14.26 -14.78 18.73
CA SER A 21 -12.80 -14.79 18.88
C SER A 21 -12.08 -15.05 17.55
N ILE A 22 -12.59 -15.96 16.73
CA ILE A 22 -12.05 -16.26 15.38
C ILE A 22 -12.27 -15.07 14.44
N ALA A 23 -13.44 -14.43 14.46
CA ALA A 23 -13.70 -13.26 13.63
C ALA A 23 -12.79 -12.08 13.99
N VAL A 24 -12.54 -11.83 15.28
CA VAL A 24 -11.59 -10.81 15.73
C VAL A 24 -10.15 -11.18 15.35
N PHE A 25 -9.76 -12.46 15.46
CA PHE A 25 -8.43 -12.92 15.07
C PHE A 25 -8.18 -12.82 13.56
N VAL A 26 -9.15 -13.19 12.72
CA VAL A 26 -9.09 -13.05 11.25
C VAL A 26 -9.08 -11.58 10.85
N PHE A 27 -9.86 -10.73 11.52
CA PHE A 27 -9.87 -9.30 11.30
C PHE A 27 -8.54 -8.64 11.69
N PHE A 28 -7.91 -9.07 12.79
CA PHE A 28 -6.61 -8.57 13.23
C PHE A 28 -5.46 -9.06 12.33
N PHE A 29 -5.53 -10.31 11.85
CA PHE A 29 -4.50 -10.89 10.98
C PHE A 29 -4.53 -10.27 9.57
N ALA A 30 -5.70 -9.89 9.06
CA ALA A 30 -5.84 -9.24 7.76
C ALA A 30 -5.22 -7.82 7.70
N VAL A 31 -5.20 -7.09 8.81
CA VAL A 31 -4.61 -5.74 8.87
C VAL A 31 -3.07 -5.76 8.80
N SER A 32 -2.43 -6.85 9.23
CA SER A 32 -0.98 -6.96 9.33
C SER A 32 -0.24 -7.13 7.99
N PHE A 33 -0.95 -7.36 6.88
CA PHE A 33 -0.33 -7.58 5.57
C PHE A 33 -0.41 -6.33 4.67
N VAL A 34 -0.03 -5.16 5.18
CA VAL A 34 0.26 -4.01 4.31
C VAL A 34 1.74 -4.05 3.94
N SER A 35 2.06 -4.43 2.70
CA SER A 35 3.44 -4.36 2.20
C SER A 35 3.83 -2.89 2.01
N VAL A 36 4.70 -2.40 2.89
CA VAL A 36 5.40 -1.12 2.70
C VAL A 36 6.48 -1.34 1.64
N ALA A 37 6.39 -0.62 0.52
CA ALA A 37 7.45 -0.63 -0.49
C ALA A 37 8.75 -0.07 0.13
N SER A 38 9.82 -0.84 0.04
CA SER A 38 11.15 -0.44 0.51
C SER A 38 11.74 0.67 -0.39
N ALA A 39 12.78 1.36 0.11
CA ALA A 39 13.45 2.40 -0.67
C ALA A 39 14.05 1.88 -1.98
N ASP A 40 14.61 0.66 -1.96
CA ASP A 40 15.21 0.03 -3.14
C ASP A 40 14.14 -0.37 -4.18
N GLU A 41 12.98 -0.85 -3.72
CA GLU A 41 11.84 -1.14 -4.60
C GLU A 41 11.28 0.14 -5.24
N ALA A 42 11.21 1.23 -4.48
CA ALA A 42 10.76 2.53 -4.99
C ALA A 42 11.73 3.10 -6.04
N GLN A 43 13.04 2.97 -5.82
CA GLN A 43 14.06 3.33 -6.81
C GLN A 43 13.92 2.48 -8.08
N SER A 44 13.86 1.16 -7.93
CA SER A 44 13.75 0.23 -9.05
C SER A 44 12.48 0.51 -9.87
N LEU A 45 11.35 0.75 -9.20
CA LEU A 45 10.10 1.14 -9.85
C LEU A 45 10.25 2.45 -10.64
N PHE A 46 10.84 3.48 -10.03
CA PHE A 46 11.10 4.76 -10.70
C PHE A 46 11.97 4.58 -11.93
N GLU A 47 13.12 3.91 -11.81
CA GLU A 47 14.05 3.74 -12.92
C GLU A 47 13.43 2.90 -14.04
N LYS A 48 12.73 1.81 -13.71
CA LYS A 48 12.06 0.95 -14.70
C LYS A 48 10.93 1.65 -15.44
N LYS A 49 10.12 2.45 -14.74
CA LYS A 49 8.93 3.10 -15.33
C LYS A 49 9.28 4.41 -16.05
N CYS A 50 10.17 5.23 -15.48
CA CYS A 50 10.47 6.57 -16.00
C CYS A 50 11.58 6.59 -17.05
N SER A 51 12.31 5.49 -17.26
CA SER A 51 13.28 5.35 -18.37
C SER A 51 12.67 4.78 -19.66
N ALA A 52 11.42 4.31 -19.61
CA ALA A 52 10.79 3.59 -20.73
C ALA A 52 10.60 4.43 -22.00
N CYS A 53 10.57 5.77 -21.89
CA CYS A 53 10.34 6.67 -23.03
C CYS A 53 11.49 7.65 -23.30
N HIS A 54 12.33 7.95 -22.31
CA HIS A 54 13.46 8.87 -22.43
C HIS A 54 14.46 8.65 -21.29
N GLY A 55 15.68 9.21 -21.42
CA GLY A 55 16.73 9.10 -20.41
C GLY A 55 16.29 9.52 -19.01
N ILE A 56 16.73 8.76 -18.00
CA ILE A 56 16.37 8.96 -16.59
C ILE A 56 17.06 10.18 -15.96
N ASP A 57 18.06 10.76 -16.62
CA ASP A 57 18.78 11.93 -16.12
C ASP A 57 17.90 13.20 -16.10
N ARG A 58 16.84 13.25 -16.91
CA ARG A 58 15.91 14.41 -16.95
C ARG A 58 15.27 14.66 -15.59
N PRO A 59 14.62 13.68 -14.92
CA PRO A 59 14.16 13.88 -13.54
C PRO A 59 15.32 13.99 -12.54
N LYS A 60 16.41 13.21 -12.67
CA LYS A 60 17.52 13.24 -11.69
C LYS A 60 18.25 14.59 -11.63
N SER A 61 18.18 15.40 -12.68
CA SER A 61 18.76 16.74 -12.76
C SER A 61 17.83 17.88 -12.28
N LYS A 62 16.67 17.56 -11.70
CA LYS A 62 15.70 18.55 -11.21
C LYS A 62 15.51 18.42 -9.72
N ALA A 63 15.25 19.54 -9.07
CA ALA A 63 14.83 19.63 -7.68
C ALA A 63 13.41 20.23 -7.64
N LYS A 64 12.46 19.54 -7.01
CA LYS A 64 11.05 19.96 -6.99
C LYS A 64 10.40 19.64 -5.64
N THR A 65 9.31 20.35 -5.35
CA THR A 65 8.41 20.03 -4.23
C THR A 65 7.62 18.75 -4.52
N PRO A 66 7.03 18.09 -3.51
CA PRO A 66 6.19 16.91 -3.71
C PRO A 66 5.02 17.16 -4.68
N ALA A 67 4.38 18.33 -4.62
CA ALA A 67 3.27 18.69 -5.50
C ALA A 67 3.73 18.86 -6.97
N GLU A 68 4.88 19.50 -7.19
CA GLU A 68 5.48 19.64 -8.52
C GLU A 68 5.95 18.29 -9.10
N TRP A 69 6.46 17.39 -8.25
CA TRP A 69 6.78 16.02 -8.65
C TRP A 69 5.54 15.24 -9.04
N ARG A 70 4.47 15.34 -8.24
CA ARG A 70 3.17 14.71 -8.56
C ARG A 70 2.63 15.17 -9.91
N SER A 71 2.64 16.48 -10.17
CA SER A 71 2.25 17.04 -11.47
C SER A 71 3.12 16.47 -12.62
N THR A 72 4.43 16.37 -12.41
CA THR A 72 5.34 15.80 -13.41
C THR A 72 5.03 14.34 -13.71
N VAL A 73 4.85 13.51 -12.68
CA VAL A 73 4.57 12.07 -12.85
C VAL A 73 3.19 11.85 -13.51
N LEU A 74 2.17 12.61 -13.11
CA LEU A 74 0.84 12.56 -13.72
C LEU A 74 0.88 12.98 -15.20
N ARG A 75 1.69 13.98 -15.55
CA ARG A 75 1.91 14.36 -16.95
C ARG A 75 2.60 13.25 -17.76
N MET A 76 3.51 12.49 -17.16
CA MET A 76 4.10 11.32 -17.84
C MET A 76 3.09 10.19 -17.98
N LYS A 77 2.24 9.96 -16.98
CA LYS A 77 1.10 9.03 -17.07
C LYS A 77 0.16 9.40 -18.22
N SER A 78 -0.23 10.68 -18.35
CA SER A 78 -1.08 11.14 -19.45
C SER A 78 -0.42 11.02 -20.82
N ASN A 79 0.91 11.06 -20.87
CA ASN A 79 1.69 10.86 -22.10
C ASN A 79 1.90 9.37 -22.45
N GLY A 80 1.27 8.45 -21.72
CA GLY A 80 1.30 7.01 -22.03
C GLY A 80 2.24 6.18 -21.16
N ALA A 81 2.85 6.74 -20.11
CA ALA A 81 3.60 5.92 -19.16
C ALA A 81 2.66 4.92 -18.46
N ALA A 82 2.97 3.64 -18.57
CA ALA A 82 2.18 2.55 -17.98
C ALA A 82 2.41 2.46 -16.46
N ILE A 83 1.85 3.41 -15.70
CA ILE A 83 1.89 3.50 -14.25
C ILE A 83 0.49 3.66 -13.64
N ASN A 84 0.20 2.91 -12.57
CA ASN A 84 -1.05 3.04 -11.81
C ASN A 84 -0.94 4.07 -10.67
N ASP A 85 -2.04 4.35 -9.96
CA ASP A 85 -2.05 5.42 -8.93
C ASP A 85 -1.18 5.13 -7.71
N ASP A 86 -1.05 3.86 -7.32
CA ASP A 86 -0.14 3.47 -6.25
C ASP A 86 1.32 3.67 -6.66
N GLN A 87 1.66 3.33 -7.90
CA GLN A 87 2.99 3.56 -8.46
C GLN A 87 3.27 5.06 -8.59
N VAL A 88 2.28 5.87 -8.97
CA VAL A 88 2.42 7.34 -8.95
C VAL A 88 2.77 7.82 -7.55
N ARG A 89 2.06 7.36 -6.51
CA ARG A 89 2.36 7.73 -5.12
C ARG A 89 3.80 7.36 -4.73
N ILE A 90 4.20 6.10 -4.95
CA ILE A 90 5.54 5.59 -4.60
C ILE A 90 6.64 6.37 -5.34
N ILE A 91 6.48 6.61 -6.64
CA ILE A 91 7.47 7.34 -7.44
C ILE A 91 7.58 8.80 -6.98
N VAL A 92 6.45 9.45 -6.65
CA VAL A 92 6.45 10.83 -6.14
C VAL A 92 7.15 10.93 -4.80
N GLU A 93 6.87 10.00 -3.89
CA GLU A 93 7.54 9.94 -2.57
C GLU A 93 9.04 9.73 -2.73
N TYR A 94 9.46 8.81 -3.59
CA TYR A 94 10.86 8.60 -3.92
C TYR A 94 11.52 9.86 -4.48
N LEU A 95 10.89 10.51 -5.46
CA LEU A 95 11.44 11.72 -6.09
C LEU A 95 11.52 12.89 -5.12
N ALA A 96 10.50 13.09 -4.28
CA ALA A 96 10.47 14.15 -3.29
C ALA A 96 11.54 13.95 -2.21
N LYS A 97 11.78 12.70 -1.79
CA LYS A 97 12.80 12.37 -0.80
C LYS A 97 14.22 12.57 -1.34
N ASN A 98 14.49 12.19 -2.58
CA ASN A 98 15.84 12.18 -3.14
C ASN A 98 16.20 13.44 -3.94
N TYR A 99 15.19 14.15 -4.48
CA TYR A 99 15.36 15.34 -5.30
C TYR A 99 14.48 16.52 -4.82
N PRO A 100 14.58 16.92 -3.53
CA PRO A 100 13.79 18.01 -2.97
C PRO A 100 14.26 19.37 -3.50
N LYS A 101 13.31 20.28 -3.71
CA LYS A 101 13.61 21.71 -3.84
C LYS A 101 14.12 22.22 -2.49
N LYS A 102 15.33 22.78 -2.48
CA LYS A 102 15.92 23.44 -1.30
C LYS A 102 15.25 24.78 -1.05
#